data_AF-A0A0S7ERT0-F1
#
_entry.id   AF-A0A0S7ERT0-F1
#
_cell.length_a   1.000
_cell.length_b   1.000
_cell.length_c   1.000
_cell.angle_alpha   90.00
_cell.angle_beta   90.00
_cell.angle_gamma   90.00
#
_symmetry.space_group_name_H-M   'P 1'
#
loop_
_entity.id
_entity.type
_entity.pdbx_description
1 polymer ?
#
loop_
_entity_poly.entity_id
_entity_poly.type
_entity_poly.pdbx_seq_one_letter_code
_entity_poly.pdbx_strand_id
1 'polypeptide(L)'
;QALRFNLNISLIEPGPVITEFERKVYEEGLKTDLSKADKVTADMFTNIYLKNYNQIFETLGQTAEDVAEHTHRIITMDNPPFRHQTNTLYTPMTTLKYADPNGDLPIETFYKMVFEHDKVFNASLNFLKLLRWRSRKSFSMEKDKST
;
A
#
# COMPACT_ATOMS: atom_id res chain seq x y z
N GLN A 1 26.21 3.30 15.51
CA GLN A 1 27.42 2.48 15.26
C GLN A 1 27.68 2.30 13.75
N ALA A 2 26.70 1.89 12.93
CA ALA A 2 26.85 1.68 11.48
C ALA A 2 27.57 2.83 10.71
N LEU A 3 27.20 4.09 10.95
CA LEU A 3 27.86 5.25 10.32
C LEU A 3 29.37 5.35 10.61
N ARG A 4 29.84 4.85 11.76
CA ARG A 4 31.28 4.84 12.08
C ARG A 4 32.06 3.78 11.28
N PHE A 5 31.36 2.77 10.76
CA PHE A 5 31.93 1.71 9.93
C PHE A 5 31.72 1.97 8.44
N ASN A 6 31.23 3.17 8.07
CA ASN A 6 30.87 3.51 6.71
C ASN A 6 29.88 2.51 6.08
N LEU A 7 28.96 1.98 6.91
CA LEU A 7 27.89 1.09 6.48
C LEU A 7 26.61 1.89 6.27
N ASN A 8 26.11 1.85 5.04
CA ASN A 8 24.81 2.40 4.69
C ASN A 8 23.71 1.36 4.93
N ILE A 9 22.63 1.78 5.59
CA ILE A 9 21.46 0.94 5.87
C ILE A 9 20.23 1.69 5.39
N SER A 10 19.36 1.02 4.65
CA SER A 10 18.12 1.58 4.13
C SER A 10 16.96 0.61 4.37
N LEU A 11 15.81 1.17 4.72
CA LEU A 11 14.54 0.47 4.85
C LEU A 11 13.71 0.74 3.59
N ILE A 12 13.41 -0.32 2.83
CA ILE A 12 12.47 -0.26 1.72
C ILE A 12 11.08 -0.47 2.30
N GLU A 13 10.21 0.53 2.17
CA GLU A 13 8.88 0.57 2.75
C GLU A 13 7.82 0.43 1.65
N PRO A 14 7.48 -0.81 1.22
CA PRO A 14 6.48 -1.02 0.20
C PRO A 14 5.05 -0.84 0.75
N GLY A 15 4.15 -0.41 -0.15
CA GLY A 15 2.71 -0.58 0.04
C GLY A 15 2.27 -2.03 -0.24
N PRO A 16 0.99 -2.27 -0.61
CA PRO A 16 0.53 -3.59 -1.03
C PRO A 16 1.36 -4.12 -2.21
N VAL A 17 1.86 -5.35 -2.11
CA VAL A 17 2.67 -6.00 -3.15
C VAL A 17 1.97 -7.27 -3.60
N ILE A 18 1.73 -7.38 -4.89
CA ILE A 18 1.05 -8.52 -5.51
C ILE A 18 2.06 -9.66 -5.59
N THR A 19 1.96 -10.58 -4.66
CA THR A 19 2.80 -11.78 -4.53
C THR A 19 1.97 -12.93 -4.00
N GLU A 20 2.53 -14.14 -4.00
CA GLU A 20 1.90 -15.31 -3.37
C GLU A 20 1.62 -15.14 -1.86
N PHE A 21 2.27 -14.20 -1.19
CA PHE A 21 2.01 -13.91 0.23
C PHE A 21 0.59 -13.36 0.43
N GLU A 22 0.21 -12.37 -0.38
CA GLU A 22 -1.12 -11.73 -0.33
C GLU A 22 -2.24 -12.74 -0.56
N ARG A 23 -2.12 -13.55 -1.62
CA ARG A 23 -3.09 -14.59 -1.96
C ARG A 23 -3.31 -15.57 -0.82
N LYS A 24 -2.23 -16.06 -0.21
CA LYS A 24 -2.30 -17.01 0.91
C LYS A 24 -2.93 -16.37 2.15
N VAL A 25 -2.59 -15.12 2.46
CA VAL A 25 -3.20 -14.41 3.60
C VAL A 25 -4.70 -14.22 3.39
N TYR A 26 -5.13 -13.88 2.17
CA TYR A 26 -6.55 -13.76 1.84
C TYR A 26 -7.31 -15.08 1.98
N GLU A 27 -6.76 -16.15 1.41
CA GLU A 27 -7.37 -17.50 1.45
C GLU A 27 -7.51 -18.04 2.89
N GLU A 28 -6.52 -17.79 3.74
CA GLU A 28 -6.60 -18.14 5.17
C GLU A 28 -7.58 -17.22 5.91
N GLY A 29 -7.64 -15.94 5.55
CA GLY A 29 -8.63 -15.00 6.07
C GLY A 29 -10.06 -15.46 5.83
N LEU A 30 -10.37 -15.98 4.63
CA LEU A 30 -11.69 -16.53 4.29
C LEU A 30 -12.09 -17.77 5.13
N LYS A 31 -11.12 -18.50 5.66
CA LYS A 31 -11.33 -19.73 6.45
C LYS A 31 -11.23 -19.51 7.95
N THR A 32 -10.96 -18.28 8.38
CA THR A 32 -10.69 -17.96 9.79
C THR A 32 -11.91 -18.27 10.66
N ASP A 33 -11.70 -18.99 11.76
CA ASP A 33 -12.72 -19.22 12.78
C ASP A 33 -12.93 -17.94 13.62
N LEU A 34 -14.09 -17.31 13.44
CA LEU A 34 -14.50 -16.10 14.15
C LEU A 34 -15.32 -16.39 15.41
N SER A 35 -15.47 -17.64 15.84
CA SER A 35 -16.26 -18.01 17.03
C SER A 35 -15.77 -17.36 18.32
N LYS A 36 -14.51 -16.93 18.37
CA LYS A 36 -13.88 -16.24 19.50
C LYS A 36 -13.99 -14.71 19.42
N ALA A 37 -14.43 -14.16 18.30
CA ALA A 37 -14.66 -12.74 18.15
C ALA A 37 -16.10 -12.39 18.55
N ASP A 38 -16.31 -11.20 19.10
CA ASP A 38 -17.67 -10.69 19.24
C ASP A 38 -18.28 -10.40 17.86
N LYS A 39 -19.61 -10.30 17.82
CA LYS A 39 -20.35 -10.11 16.57
C LYS A 39 -19.90 -8.86 15.80
N VAL A 40 -19.63 -7.75 16.49
CA VAL A 40 -19.27 -6.50 15.83
C VAL A 40 -17.91 -6.65 15.15
N THR A 41 -16.93 -7.24 15.83
CA THR A 41 -15.60 -7.49 15.27
C THR A 41 -15.65 -8.48 14.11
N ALA A 42 -16.41 -9.57 14.24
CA ALA A 42 -16.60 -10.55 13.17
C ALA A 42 -17.24 -9.93 11.92
N ASP A 43 -18.26 -9.08 12.11
CA ASP A 43 -18.93 -8.35 11.03
C ASP A 43 -17.98 -7.35 10.34
N MET A 44 -17.17 -6.62 11.10
CA MET A 44 -16.15 -5.70 10.56
C MET A 44 -15.10 -6.45 9.72
N PHE A 45 -14.58 -7.57 10.23
CA PHE A 45 -13.58 -8.34 9.51
C PHE A 45 -14.14 -8.88 8.18
N THR A 46 -15.34 -9.47 8.21
CA THR A 46 -15.93 -10.12 7.03
C THR A 46 -16.44 -9.09 6.01
N ASN A 47 -17.24 -8.14 6.45
CA ASN A 47 -18.01 -7.28 5.55
C ASN A 47 -17.30 -5.99 5.15
N ILE A 48 -16.21 -5.63 5.85
CA ILE A 48 -15.45 -4.41 5.58
C ILE A 48 -14.03 -4.76 5.18
N TYR A 49 -13.26 -5.44 6.05
CA TYR A 49 -11.85 -5.75 5.77
C TYR A 49 -11.69 -6.71 4.59
N LEU A 50 -12.26 -7.93 4.69
CA LEU A 50 -12.13 -8.94 3.64
C LEU A 50 -12.83 -8.54 2.33
N LYS A 51 -14.00 -7.89 2.43
CA LYS A 51 -14.74 -7.39 1.26
C LYS A 51 -13.93 -6.39 0.44
N ASN A 52 -13.24 -5.46 1.09
CA ASN A 52 -12.47 -4.42 0.41
C ASN A 52 -11.04 -4.85 0.03
N TYR A 53 -10.59 -6.03 0.49
CA TYR A 53 -9.23 -6.54 0.28
C TYR A 53 -8.79 -6.52 -1.19
N ASN A 54 -9.55 -7.21 -2.06
CA ASN A 54 -9.22 -7.32 -3.48
C ASN A 54 -9.15 -5.95 -4.16
N GLN A 55 -10.11 -5.08 -3.87
CA GLN A 55 -10.18 -3.75 -4.49
C GLN A 55 -8.99 -2.87 -4.10
N ILE A 56 -8.53 -2.97 -2.85
CA ILE A 56 -7.32 -2.29 -2.36
C ILE A 56 -6.08 -2.78 -3.11
N PHE A 57 -5.89 -4.10 -3.22
CA PHE A 57 -4.73 -4.67 -3.92
C PHE A 57 -4.76 -4.37 -5.42
N GLU A 58 -5.92 -4.41 -6.07
CA GLU A 58 -6.04 -4.02 -7.48
C GLU A 58 -5.72 -2.54 -7.72
N THR A 59 -6.08 -1.66 -6.78
CA THR A 59 -5.96 -0.21 -6.97
C THR A 59 -4.61 0.31 -6.54
N LEU A 60 -4.10 -0.17 -5.40
CA LEU A 60 -2.89 0.34 -4.74
C LEU A 60 -1.70 -0.61 -4.86
N GLY A 61 -1.92 -1.84 -5.38
CA GLY A 61 -0.89 -2.85 -5.50
C GLY A 61 0.26 -2.47 -6.43
N GLN A 62 1.45 -2.90 -6.04
CA GLN A 62 2.68 -2.87 -6.83
C GLN A 62 3.04 -4.29 -7.24
N THR A 63 3.75 -4.45 -8.36
CA THR A 63 4.36 -5.75 -8.69
C THR A 63 5.60 -6.00 -7.84
N ALA A 64 6.08 -7.24 -7.79
CA ALA A 64 7.36 -7.54 -7.16
C ALA A 64 8.51 -6.84 -7.89
N GLU A 65 8.42 -6.74 -9.21
CA GLU A 65 9.39 -6.06 -10.08
C GLU A 65 9.46 -4.56 -9.79
N ASP A 66 8.33 -3.89 -9.56
CA ASP A 66 8.30 -2.46 -9.17
C ASP A 66 9.12 -2.25 -7.88
N VAL A 67 8.93 -3.12 -6.88
CA VAL A 67 9.67 -3.04 -5.60
C VAL A 67 11.15 -3.39 -5.79
N ALA A 68 11.47 -4.35 -6.65
CA ALA A 68 12.84 -4.72 -6.98
C ALA A 68 13.60 -3.56 -7.66
N GLU A 69 12.96 -2.81 -8.55
CA GLU A 69 13.54 -1.63 -9.20
C GLU A 69 13.87 -0.53 -8.17
N HIS A 70 12.96 -0.26 -7.24
CA HIS A 70 13.23 0.66 -6.13
C HIS A 70 14.40 0.19 -5.27
N THR A 71 14.48 -1.10 -5.00
CA THR A 71 15.56 -1.68 -4.19
C THR A 71 16.91 -1.56 -4.90
N HIS A 72 16.95 -1.89 -6.20
CA HIS A 72 18.13 -1.72 -7.04
C HIS A 72 18.59 -0.26 -7.07
N ARG A 73 17.65 0.67 -7.25
CA ARG A 73 17.97 2.11 -7.24
C ARG A 73 18.62 2.53 -5.93
N ILE A 74 18.13 2.06 -4.78
CA ILE A 74 18.66 2.43 -3.45
C ILE A 74 20.04 1.80 -3.20
N ILE A 75 20.24 0.52 -3.53
CA ILE A 75 21.52 -0.15 -3.26
C ILE A 75 22.68 0.41 -4.10
N THR A 76 22.38 1.02 -5.26
CA THR A 76 23.38 1.65 -6.12
C THR A 76 23.59 3.15 -5.87
N MET A 77 22.91 3.76 -4.89
CA MET A 77 23.11 5.17 -4.54
C MET A 77 24.39 5.36 -3.72
N ASP A 78 25.13 6.43 -4.02
CA ASP A 78 26.33 6.81 -3.25
C ASP A 78 26.00 7.15 -1.78
N ASN A 79 24.87 7.84 -1.57
CA ASN A 79 24.39 8.25 -0.25
C ASN A 79 22.90 7.92 -0.10
N PRO A 80 22.54 6.65 0.13
CA PRO A 80 21.15 6.22 0.17
C PRO A 80 20.45 6.74 1.44
N PRO A 81 19.15 7.12 1.35
CA PRO A 81 18.39 7.51 2.52
C PRO A 81 18.14 6.31 3.44
N PHE A 82 17.92 6.57 4.73
CA PHE A 82 17.55 5.51 5.68
C PHE A 82 16.17 4.91 5.40
N ARG A 83 15.22 5.66 4.82
CA ARG A 83 13.88 5.18 4.46
C ARG A 83 13.54 5.53 3.02
N HIS A 84 12.98 4.58 2.31
CA HIS A 84 12.52 4.75 0.93
C HIS A 84 11.14 4.12 0.74
N GLN A 85 10.14 4.96 0.53
CA GLN A 85 8.78 4.51 0.20
C GLN A 85 8.70 4.16 -1.28
N THR A 86 8.20 2.97 -1.60
CA THR A 86 8.03 2.56 -3.01
C THR A 86 6.68 3.04 -3.57
N ASN A 87 5.68 3.19 -2.71
CA ASN A 87 4.32 3.53 -3.12
C ASN A 87 3.93 4.96 -2.71
N THR A 88 4.00 5.90 -3.66
CA THR A 88 3.66 7.31 -3.41
C THR A 88 2.17 7.55 -3.15
N LEU A 89 1.29 6.59 -3.45
CA LEU A 89 -0.14 6.69 -3.12
C LEU A 89 -0.39 6.70 -1.61
N TYR A 90 0.57 6.21 -0.81
CA TYR A 90 0.51 6.22 0.65
C TYR A 90 1.07 7.50 1.27
N THR A 91 1.71 8.38 0.48
CA THR A 91 2.32 9.61 0.99
C THR A 91 1.34 10.45 1.82
N PRO A 92 0.08 10.70 1.39
CA PRO A 92 -0.88 11.48 2.19
C PRO A 92 -1.09 10.90 3.59
N MET A 93 -1.24 9.58 3.72
CA MET A 93 -1.44 8.94 5.03
C MET A 93 -0.19 9.03 5.91
N THR A 94 0.99 8.87 5.32
CA THR A 94 2.23 9.02 6.06
C THR A 94 2.47 10.47 6.49
N THR A 95 2.10 11.45 5.65
CA THR A 95 2.14 12.86 6.01
C THR A 95 1.21 13.18 7.17
N LEU A 96 -0.03 12.67 7.16
CA LEU A 96 -0.95 12.85 8.30
C LEU A 96 -0.37 12.30 9.59
N LYS A 97 0.24 11.11 9.55
CA LYS A 97 0.92 10.51 10.71
C LYS A 97 2.08 11.37 11.24
N TYR A 98 2.85 12.02 10.37
CA TYR A 98 3.96 12.87 10.80
C TYR A 98 3.51 14.27 11.25
N ALA A 99 2.41 14.77 10.68
CA ALA A 99 1.89 16.11 10.97
C ALA A 99 1.13 16.17 12.30
N ASP A 100 0.58 15.04 12.76
CA ASP A 100 -0.14 14.96 14.04
C ASP A 100 0.62 14.10 15.06
N PRO A 101 1.32 14.71 16.04
CA PRO A 101 2.02 14.00 17.10
C PRO A 101 1.12 13.16 18.01
N ASN A 102 -0.16 13.50 18.14
CA ASN A 102 -1.11 12.77 18.98
C ASN A 102 -1.61 11.50 18.26
N GLY A 103 -1.65 11.53 16.93
CA GLY A 103 -2.08 10.41 16.09
C GLY A 103 -3.60 10.28 15.96
N ASP A 104 -4.37 11.21 16.49
CA ASP A 104 -5.83 11.22 16.39
C ASP A 104 -6.28 11.42 14.95
N LEU A 105 -5.64 12.33 14.23
CA LEU A 105 -5.97 12.69 12.85
C LEU A 105 -5.86 11.51 11.87
N PRO A 106 -4.73 10.75 11.81
CA PRO A 106 -4.67 9.59 10.93
C PRO A 106 -5.66 8.50 11.35
N ILE A 107 -5.91 8.29 12.66
CA ILE A 107 -6.87 7.30 13.14
C ILE A 107 -8.29 7.66 12.69
N GLU A 108 -8.72 8.89 12.96
CA GLU A 108 -10.05 9.38 12.60
C GLU A 108 -10.25 9.35 11.09
N THR A 109 -9.23 9.77 10.32
CA THR A 109 -9.28 9.74 8.85
C THR A 109 -9.45 8.31 8.32
N PHE A 110 -8.65 7.36 8.81
CA PHE A 110 -8.77 5.95 8.39
C PHE A 110 -10.12 5.36 8.80
N TYR A 111 -10.55 5.63 10.04
CA TYR A 111 -11.83 5.15 10.54
C TYR A 111 -12.99 5.63 9.66
N LYS A 112 -13.07 6.94 9.39
CA LYS A 112 -14.12 7.51 8.53
C LYS A 112 -14.07 6.96 7.11
N MET A 113 -12.88 6.86 6.54
CA MET A 113 -12.68 6.35 5.17
C MET A 113 -13.16 4.91 5.03
N VAL A 114 -12.85 4.04 6.00
CA VAL A 114 -13.13 2.60 5.94
C VAL A 114 -14.55 2.26 6.42
N PHE A 115 -15.04 2.92 7.47
CA PHE A 115 -16.27 2.53 8.16
C PHE A 115 -17.47 3.45 7.87
N GLU A 116 -17.26 4.74 7.64
CA GLU A 116 -18.38 5.70 7.46
C GLU A 116 -18.59 6.13 6.00
N HIS A 117 -17.53 6.10 5.20
CA HIS A 117 -17.51 6.65 3.84
C HIS A 117 -17.14 5.63 2.77
N ASP A 118 -17.49 4.35 2.97
CA ASP A 118 -17.18 3.24 2.08
C ASP A 118 -17.51 3.53 0.59
N LYS A 119 -18.65 4.18 0.31
CA LYS A 119 -19.01 4.56 -1.08
C LYS A 119 -18.03 5.56 -1.69
N VAL A 120 -17.62 6.58 -0.92
CA VAL A 120 -16.66 7.60 -1.38
C VAL A 120 -15.28 6.99 -1.52
N PHE A 121 -14.89 6.12 -0.58
CA PHE A 121 -13.65 5.37 -0.65
C PHE A 121 -13.60 4.51 -1.92
N ASN A 122 -14.64 3.72 -2.18
CA ASN A 122 -14.73 2.88 -3.37
C ASN A 122 -14.72 3.69 -4.68
N ALA A 123 -15.42 4.82 -4.73
CA ALA A 123 -15.38 5.72 -5.88
C ALA A 123 -13.96 6.28 -6.11
N SER A 124 -13.28 6.66 -5.02
CA SER A 124 -11.91 7.19 -5.07
C SER A 124 -10.92 6.13 -5.56
N LEU A 125 -11.05 4.89 -5.09
CA LEU A 125 -10.22 3.77 -5.56
C LEU A 125 -10.42 3.51 -7.05
N ASN A 126 -11.67 3.49 -7.53
CA ASN A 126 -11.95 3.30 -8.96
C ASN A 126 -11.38 4.44 -9.82
N PHE A 127 -11.44 5.68 -9.35
CA PHE A 127 -10.83 6.81 -10.03
C PHE A 127 -9.30 6.68 -10.10
N LEU A 128 -8.65 6.31 -8.99
CA LEU A 128 -7.20 6.05 -8.96
C LEU A 128 -6.80 4.91 -9.91
N LYS A 129 -7.58 3.82 -9.95
CA LYS A 129 -7.39 2.70 -10.87
C LYS A 129 -7.41 3.16 -12.33
N LEU A 130 -8.36 4.03 -12.70
CA LEU A 130 -8.44 4.61 -14.04
C LEU A 130 -7.23 5.49 -14.37
N LEU A 131 -6.79 6.34 -13.43
CA LEU A 131 -5.61 7.18 -13.62
C LEU A 131 -4.33 6.34 -13.81
N ARG A 132 -4.12 5.30 -12.99
CA ARG A 132 -2.98 4.39 -13.12
C ARG A 132 -3.01 3.64 -14.45
N TRP A 133 -4.17 3.15 -14.88
CA TRP A 133 -4.31 2.49 -16.17
C TRP A 133 -3.93 3.40 -17.34
N ARG A 134 -4.38 4.67 -17.32
CA ARG A 134 -4.00 5.67 -18.33
C ARG A 134 -2.50 5.94 -18.35
N SER A 135 -1.88 6.10 -17.18
CA SER A 135 -0.43 6.33 -17.06
C SER A 135 0.41 5.16 -17.58
N ARG A 136 0.03 3.92 -17.23
CA ARG A 136 0.69 2.71 -17.77
C ARG A 136 0.54 2.61 -19.29
N LYS A 137 -0.64 2.93 -19.82
CA LYS A 137 -0.90 2.92 -21.27
C LYS A 137 -0.07 3.98 -22.01
N SER A 138 0.05 5.20 -21.47
CA SER A 138 0.89 6.24 -22.07
C SER A 138 2.38 5.85 -22.07
N PHE A 139 2.87 5.28 -20.97
CA PHE A 139 4.26 4.82 -20.87
C PHE A 139 4.58 3.67 -21.85
N SER A 140 3.67 2.71 -22.00
CA SER A 140 3.79 1.63 -23.00
C SER A 140 3.86 2.19 -24.42
N MET A 141 3.00 3.17 -24.75
CA MET A 141 2.96 3.80 -26.08
C MET A 141 4.21 4.64 -26.39
N GLU A 142 4.87 5.21 -25.38
CA GLU A 142 6.17 5.90 -25.56
C GLU A 142 7.31 4.91 -25.79
N LYS A 143 7.31 3.78 -25.09
CA LYS A 143 8.31 2.71 -25.26
C LYS A 143 8.24 2.06 -26.64
N ASP A 144 7.04 1.86 -27.18
CA ASP A 144 6.85 1.32 -28.54
C ASP A 144 7.24 2.31 -29.66
N LYS A 145 7.36 3.61 -29.35
CA LYS A 145 7.81 4.64 -30.30
C LYS A 145 9.33 4.87 -30.30
N SER A 146 10.02 4.41 -29.27
CA SER A 146 11.47 4.56 -29.11
C SER A 146 12.28 3.32 -29.50
N THR A 147 11.61 2.34 -30.13
CA THR A 147 12.22 1.13 -30.73
C THR A 147 12.06 1.18 -32.24
#